data_AF-A0A9Q1HM24-F1
#
_entry.id   AF-A0A9Q1HM24-F1
#
_cell.length_a   1.000
_cell.length_b   1.000
_cell.length_c   1.000
_cell.angle_alpha   90.00
_cell.angle_beta   90.00
_cell.angle_gamma   90.00
#
_symmetry.space_group_name_H-M   'P 1'
#
loop_
_entity.id
_entity.type
_entity.pdbx_description
1 polymer ?
#
loop_
_entity_poly.entity_id
_entity_poly.type
_entity_poly.pdbx_seq_one_letter_code
_entity_poly.pdbx_strand_id
1 'polypeptide(L)'
;MLAWIKDAPQYETDTNEEVVSFIDKYITCNKPSTTMNHSVKLQRHSHAKTCRKKRQSVCRFGFPLPPVPRTVILTPVSDSDQGNENKSLPILYERIKEYLDGLKLAEEVTTTFEEMLQILDLTEDQYMKVIRWSLTTDKLFLKRSPSEIRVNAYNKLLLETWKANMNIQYVLDAYACAMYIVCYISKGQRGMSNLTQRATKEARDGNLDIKQRVRHIGNKFLNNIEISAQEALYLVLQMSLRKATRQFVFINTSPPEDRTVLLKPLKVIQELPDESTDVECMGLIKAKGSETQDADEIENEEDPIIYQTDETNQPSIDDKQELEICYTVGGLTFKKRNKAKIIRYIRFNKGNDPEKYYREQLMLFVPWRSETDILRSFGSYQERYHTLEMTVKEKEVEYNYNSDIIDSIIESLENANEDLSSAPSSEHANERDRLEKENTREDDHQEKYDIGQDLGIAVNSVNTEELLKPRGAGAGKSQVLKALYNALLRYYSTAPGKDPDDTYIILMAPTGKAAYGIEGTTIHCALQIPANQGLSHYKALTSDKLNSLQAKY
;
A
#
# COMPACT_ATOMS: atom_id res chain seq x y z
N MET A 1 5.93 1.74 -10.59
CA MET A 1 7.01 2.58 -10.07
C MET A 1 6.57 4.02 -10.21
N LEU A 2 6.64 4.81 -9.14
CA LEU A 2 6.48 6.26 -9.19
C LEU A 2 7.87 6.86 -9.00
N ALA A 3 8.25 7.81 -9.85
CA ALA A 3 9.54 8.47 -9.78
C ALA A 3 9.31 9.97 -9.64
N TRP A 4 9.82 10.56 -8.56
CA TRP A 4 9.87 12.00 -8.40
C TRP A 4 11.20 12.50 -8.96
N ILE A 5 11.14 13.51 -9.82
CA ILE A 5 12.32 14.13 -10.44
C ILE A 5 12.45 15.52 -9.84
N LYS A 6 13.59 15.78 -9.20
CA LYS A 6 13.92 17.08 -8.64
C LYS A 6 13.93 18.13 -9.75
N ASP A 7 13.33 19.29 -9.49
CA ASP A 7 13.32 20.46 -10.38
C ASP A 7 12.68 20.19 -11.77
N ALA A 8 11.83 19.16 -11.88
CA ALA A 8 11.01 18.96 -13.08
C ALA A 8 9.88 19.99 -13.14
N PRO A 9 9.52 20.49 -14.34
CA PRO A 9 8.41 21.43 -14.48
C PRO A 9 7.10 20.80 -14.01
N GLN A 10 6.24 21.61 -13.43
CA GLN A 10 4.96 21.23 -12.82
C GLN A 10 3.81 21.75 -13.66
N TYR A 11 2.88 20.85 -14.01
CA TYR A 11 1.63 21.23 -14.65
C TYR A 11 0.84 22.23 -13.79
N GLU A 12 0.13 23.16 -14.43
CA GLU A 12 -0.59 24.30 -13.82
C GLU A 12 0.29 25.39 -13.17
N THR A 13 1.58 25.12 -12.92
CA THR A 13 2.53 26.11 -12.36
C THR A 13 3.46 26.67 -13.42
N ASP A 14 4.11 25.79 -14.18
CA ASP A 14 5.01 26.13 -15.27
C ASP A 14 4.25 26.15 -16.61
N THR A 15 4.89 26.69 -17.65
CA THR A 15 4.25 26.75 -18.98
C THR A 15 4.09 25.35 -19.59
N ASN A 16 3.03 25.16 -20.37
CA ASN A 16 2.81 23.89 -21.06
C ASN A 16 3.98 23.54 -22.01
N GLU A 17 4.63 24.55 -22.58
CA GLU A 17 5.81 24.41 -23.42
C GLU A 17 7.01 23.81 -22.66
N GLU A 18 7.26 24.27 -21.43
CA GLU A 18 8.32 23.74 -20.56
C GLU A 18 8.04 22.29 -20.17
N VAL A 19 6.80 21.99 -19.77
CA VAL A 19 6.35 20.64 -19.43
C VAL A 19 6.51 19.69 -20.63
N VAL A 20 6.05 20.10 -21.82
CA VAL A 20 6.16 19.33 -23.05
C VAL A 20 7.61 19.09 -23.45
N SER A 21 8.45 20.13 -23.40
CA SER A 21 9.89 20.03 -23.72
C SER A 21 10.60 19.04 -22.78
N PHE A 22 10.27 19.09 -21.49
CA PHE A 22 10.78 18.12 -20.52
C PHE A 22 10.33 16.69 -20.82
N ILE A 23 9.07 16.49 -21.18
CA ILE A 23 8.53 15.16 -21.54
C ILE A 23 9.22 14.61 -22.79
N ASP A 24 9.32 15.40 -23.85
CA ASP A 24 9.92 14.99 -25.13
C ASP A 24 11.40 14.61 -25.00
N LYS A 25 12.11 15.15 -24.00
CA LYS A 25 13.47 14.75 -23.65
C LYS A 25 13.57 13.30 -23.17
N TYR A 26 12.57 12.79 -22.46
CA TYR A 26 12.66 11.49 -21.78
C TYR A 26 11.68 10.44 -22.27
N ILE A 27 10.55 10.82 -22.87
CA ILE A 27 9.45 9.94 -23.22
C ILE A 27 9.16 10.08 -24.70
N THR A 28 8.98 8.95 -25.38
CA THR A 28 8.58 8.93 -26.78
C THR A 28 7.69 7.73 -27.06
N CYS A 29 7.00 7.74 -28.20
CA CYS A 29 6.37 6.56 -28.77
C CYS A 29 6.86 6.29 -30.21
N ASN A 30 7.98 6.90 -30.60
CA ASN A 30 8.48 6.84 -31.95
C ASN A 30 8.92 5.42 -32.35
N LYS A 31 8.70 5.05 -33.62
CA LYS A 31 9.29 3.85 -34.24
C LYS A 31 10.58 4.21 -34.97
N PRO A 32 11.77 3.97 -34.38
CA PRO A 32 13.03 4.26 -35.04
C PRO A 32 13.28 3.28 -36.20
N SER A 33 13.94 3.74 -37.26
CA SER A 33 14.31 2.91 -38.42
C SER A 33 15.49 1.95 -38.18
N THR A 34 16.24 2.13 -37.09
CA THR A 34 17.52 1.48 -36.80
C THR A 34 17.40 0.27 -35.85
N THR A 35 18.54 -0.22 -35.34
CA THR A 35 18.77 -1.36 -34.43
C THR A 35 17.80 -1.47 -33.24
N MET A 36 17.19 -0.35 -32.84
CA MET A 36 16.17 -0.27 -31.77
C MET A 36 14.81 -0.88 -32.12
N ASN A 37 14.56 -1.20 -33.39
CA ASN A 37 13.30 -1.76 -33.86
C ASN A 37 12.87 -3.01 -33.10
N HIS A 38 13.82 -3.89 -32.74
CA HIS A 38 13.48 -5.10 -31.99
C HIS A 38 12.91 -4.79 -30.60
N SER A 39 13.48 -3.83 -29.88
CA SER A 39 13.02 -3.46 -28.54
C SER A 39 11.69 -2.69 -28.59
N VAL A 40 11.47 -1.87 -29.62
CA VAL A 40 10.21 -1.13 -29.78
C VAL A 40 9.03 -2.04 -30.13
N LYS A 41 9.26 -3.21 -30.74
CA LYS A 41 8.22 -4.25 -30.90
C LYS A 41 7.61 -4.66 -29.57
N LEU A 42 8.37 -4.64 -28.48
CA LEU A 42 7.87 -4.94 -27.13
C LEU A 42 6.90 -3.87 -26.60
N GLN A 43 6.94 -2.66 -27.15
CA GLN A 43 6.05 -1.55 -26.80
C GLN A 43 4.77 -1.53 -27.64
N ARG A 44 4.65 -2.40 -28.65
CA ARG A 44 3.47 -2.45 -29.51
C ARG A 44 2.33 -3.16 -28.78
N HIS A 45 1.24 -2.44 -28.59
CA HIS A 45 0.02 -2.95 -28.00
C HIS A 45 -0.70 -3.91 -28.96
N SER A 46 -0.75 -5.19 -28.56
CA SER A 46 -1.63 -6.20 -29.13
C SER A 46 -2.84 -6.41 -28.21
N HIS A 47 -4.03 -6.59 -28.80
CA HIS A 47 -5.22 -6.86 -28.01
C HIS A 47 -5.11 -8.26 -27.40
N ALA A 48 -4.94 -8.35 -26.08
CA ALA A 48 -5.13 -9.57 -25.33
C ALA A 48 -6.63 -9.78 -24.99
N LYS A 49 -7.01 -10.99 -24.55
CA LYS A 49 -8.39 -11.33 -24.12
C LYS A 49 -8.97 -10.32 -23.11
N THR A 50 -8.10 -9.75 -22.30
CA THR A 50 -8.31 -8.80 -21.21
C THR A 50 -8.38 -7.33 -21.63
N CYS A 51 -8.10 -7.00 -22.90
CA CYS A 51 -8.23 -5.62 -23.42
C CYS A 51 -9.68 -5.16 -23.47
N ARG A 52 -10.62 -6.11 -23.60
CA ARG A 52 -12.04 -5.85 -23.86
C ARG A 52 -12.86 -6.13 -22.61
N LYS A 53 -13.58 -5.13 -22.10
CA LYS A 53 -14.47 -5.27 -20.93
C LYS A 53 -15.84 -5.78 -21.38
N LYS A 54 -16.43 -6.76 -20.68
CA LYS A 54 -17.84 -7.20 -20.85
C LYS A 54 -18.29 -7.38 -22.33
N ARG A 55 -17.46 -8.01 -23.18
CA ARG A 55 -17.72 -8.21 -24.63
C ARG A 55 -17.83 -6.93 -25.49
N GLN A 56 -17.44 -5.76 -24.98
CA GLN A 56 -17.39 -4.53 -25.78
C GLN A 56 -16.24 -4.57 -26.80
N SER A 57 -16.45 -3.96 -27.97
CA SER A 57 -15.45 -3.88 -29.06
C SER A 57 -14.31 -2.89 -28.77
N VAL A 58 -14.48 -2.00 -27.80
CA VAL A 58 -13.55 -0.93 -27.44
C VAL A 58 -12.44 -1.46 -26.53
N CYS A 59 -11.17 -1.15 -26.84
CA CYS A 59 -10.09 -1.51 -25.91
C CYS A 59 -10.04 -0.54 -24.72
N ARG A 60 -9.96 -1.12 -23.54
CA ARG A 60 -9.86 -0.46 -22.23
C ARG A 60 -8.69 0.51 -22.08
N PHE A 61 -7.60 0.29 -22.79
CA PHE A 61 -6.42 1.17 -22.77
C PHE A 61 -6.53 2.34 -23.76
N GLY A 62 -7.66 2.46 -24.48
CA GLY A 62 -7.90 3.52 -25.46
C GLY A 62 -7.18 3.33 -26.80
N PHE A 63 -6.68 2.12 -27.11
CA PHE A 63 -6.05 1.84 -28.40
C PHE A 63 -7.09 1.63 -29.53
N PRO A 64 -6.87 2.20 -30.72
CA PRO A 64 -5.69 2.93 -31.16
C PRO A 64 -5.67 4.36 -30.62
N LEU A 65 -4.50 4.85 -30.24
CA LEU A 65 -4.38 6.20 -29.70
C LEU A 65 -4.35 7.24 -30.83
N PRO A 66 -5.03 8.39 -30.69
CA PRO A 66 -5.03 9.46 -31.69
C PRO A 66 -3.60 9.91 -32.09
N PRO A 67 -3.28 9.98 -33.40
CA PRO A 67 -2.09 10.68 -33.89
C PRO A 67 -2.14 12.18 -33.59
N VAL A 68 -1.00 12.77 -33.26
CA VAL A 68 -0.83 14.22 -33.13
C VAL A 68 0.56 14.63 -33.65
N PRO A 69 0.70 15.76 -34.37
CA PRO A 69 1.96 16.14 -35.03
C PRO A 69 3.03 16.63 -34.03
N ARG A 70 2.60 17.04 -32.83
CA ARG A 70 3.46 17.46 -31.72
C ARG A 70 2.93 16.96 -30.38
N THR A 71 3.81 16.85 -29.40
CA THR A 71 3.40 16.56 -28.02
C THR A 71 2.62 17.77 -27.50
N VAL A 72 1.44 17.52 -26.92
CA VAL A 72 0.51 18.57 -26.52
C VAL A 72 -0.33 18.11 -25.34
N ILE A 73 -0.65 19.03 -24.44
CA ILE A 73 -1.64 18.83 -23.38
C ILE A 73 -2.96 19.40 -23.91
N LEU A 74 -3.97 18.54 -24.01
CA LEU A 74 -5.30 18.92 -24.48
C LEU A 74 -6.26 18.97 -23.29
N THR A 75 -6.99 20.07 -23.18
CA THR A 75 -8.06 20.25 -22.21
C THR A 75 -9.42 19.94 -22.85
N PRO A 76 -10.41 19.44 -22.08
CA PRO A 76 -11.78 19.28 -22.57
C PRO A 76 -12.33 20.56 -23.21
N VAL A 77 -13.32 20.41 -24.09
CA VAL A 77 -14.04 21.56 -24.65
C VAL A 77 -14.87 22.19 -23.53
N SER A 78 -14.68 23.49 -23.28
CA SER A 78 -15.44 24.21 -22.25
C SER A 78 -16.91 24.37 -22.65
N ASP A 79 -17.79 24.56 -21.67
CA ASP A 79 -19.22 24.81 -21.92
C ASP A 79 -19.47 26.08 -22.77
N SER A 80 -18.55 27.06 -22.73
CA SER A 80 -18.60 28.26 -23.57
C SER A 80 -18.32 27.99 -25.06
N ASP A 81 -17.55 26.93 -25.35
CA ASP A 81 -17.16 26.53 -26.70
C ASP A 81 -18.19 25.58 -27.35
N GLN A 82 -19.24 25.20 -26.61
CA GLN A 82 -20.34 24.33 -27.04
C GLN A 82 -21.40 25.11 -27.85
N GLY A 83 -21.02 25.65 -29.01
CA GLY A 83 -21.97 26.18 -29.99
C GLY A 83 -22.84 25.10 -30.66
N ASN A 84 -23.65 25.51 -31.66
CA ASN A 84 -24.52 24.63 -32.47
C ASN A 84 -23.79 23.47 -33.21
N GLU A 85 -22.46 23.47 -33.25
CA GLU A 85 -21.61 22.42 -33.83
C GLU A 85 -21.56 21.13 -32.99
N ASN A 86 -22.09 21.13 -31.76
CA ASN A 86 -21.99 19.98 -30.83
C ASN A 86 -22.66 18.70 -31.36
N LYS A 87 -23.60 18.81 -32.33
CA LYS A 87 -24.25 17.65 -32.96
C LYS A 87 -23.36 16.90 -33.96
N SER A 88 -22.35 17.55 -34.55
CA SER A 88 -21.47 16.92 -35.54
C SER A 88 -20.21 16.31 -34.92
N LEU A 89 -19.73 16.81 -33.77
CA LEU A 89 -18.53 16.31 -33.09
C LEU A 89 -18.58 14.79 -32.78
N PRO A 90 -19.68 14.20 -32.27
CA PRO A 90 -19.77 12.76 -32.05
C PRO A 90 -19.62 11.95 -33.35
N ILE A 91 -20.21 12.44 -34.45
CA ILE A 91 -20.16 11.78 -35.77
C ILE A 91 -18.74 11.81 -36.32
N LEU A 92 -18.08 12.97 -36.21
CA LEU A 92 -16.68 13.13 -36.61
C LEU A 92 -15.74 12.26 -35.77
N TYR A 93 -16.00 12.14 -34.47
CA TYR A 93 -15.21 11.29 -33.57
C TYR A 93 -15.31 9.81 -33.98
N GLU A 94 -16.53 9.31 -34.25
CA GLU A 94 -16.67 7.93 -34.71
C GLU A 94 -16.06 7.71 -36.10
N ARG A 95 -16.12 8.68 -37.01
CA ARG A 95 -15.40 8.61 -38.30
C ARG A 95 -13.89 8.50 -38.11
N ILE A 96 -13.30 9.30 -37.22
CA ILE A 96 -11.87 9.22 -36.87
C ILE A 96 -11.55 7.83 -36.30
N LYS A 97 -12.34 7.36 -35.36
CA LYS A 97 -12.15 6.07 -34.69
C LYS A 97 -12.24 4.90 -35.65
N GLU A 98 -13.22 4.88 -36.56
CA GLU A 98 -13.35 3.88 -37.62
C GLU A 98 -12.13 3.84 -38.54
N TYR A 99 -11.64 5.03 -38.96
CA TYR A 99 -10.42 5.13 -39.76
C TYR A 99 -9.20 4.56 -39.02
N LEU A 100 -8.97 4.96 -37.77
CA LEU A 100 -7.85 4.47 -36.96
C LEU A 100 -7.98 2.97 -36.66
N ASP A 101 -9.21 2.47 -36.52
CA ASP A 101 -9.47 1.04 -36.37
C ASP A 101 -9.17 0.26 -37.65
N GLY A 102 -9.44 0.83 -38.82
CA GLY A 102 -9.05 0.27 -40.12
C GLY A 102 -7.53 0.12 -40.29
N LEU A 103 -6.75 1.10 -39.82
CA LEU A 103 -5.28 1.04 -39.84
C LEU A 103 -4.70 -0.12 -39.01
N LYS A 104 -5.47 -0.70 -38.08
CA LYS A 104 -5.06 -1.86 -37.29
C LYS A 104 -4.80 -3.10 -38.15
N LEU A 105 -5.47 -3.20 -39.30
CA LEU A 105 -5.42 -4.35 -40.20
C LEU A 105 -4.29 -4.23 -41.24
N ALA A 106 -3.70 -3.05 -41.41
CA ALA A 106 -2.60 -2.85 -42.35
C ALA A 106 -1.29 -3.41 -41.79
N GLU A 107 -0.58 -4.21 -42.60
CA GLU A 107 0.75 -4.75 -42.25
C GLU A 107 1.78 -3.63 -42.07
N GLU A 108 1.69 -2.59 -42.89
CA GLU A 108 2.53 -1.39 -42.84
C GLU A 108 1.68 -0.13 -43.07
N VAL A 109 1.74 0.80 -42.11
CA VAL A 109 1.02 2.08 -42.19
C VAL A 109 2.04 3.14 -42.58
N THR A 110 1.92 3.64 -43.81
CA THR A 110 2.81 4.70 -44.36
C THR A 110 2.15 6.07 -44.38
N THR A 111 0.85 6.17 -44.07
CA THR A 111 0.08 7.40 -44.15
C THR A 111 0.60 8.45 -43.16
N THR A 112 0.81 9.67 -43.65
CA THR A 112 1.21 10.81 -42.81
C THR A 112 0.02 11.41 -42.05
N PHE A 113 0.28 12.31 -41.10
CA PHE A 113 -0.79 12.98 -40.36
C PHE A 113 -1.64 13.85 -41.30
N GLU A 114 -0.99 14.55 -42.22
CA GLU A 114 -1.58 15.45 -43.20
C GLU A 114 -2.43 14.68 -44.23
N GLU A 115 -1.93 13.55 -44.73
CA GLU A 115 -2.70 12.66 -45.62
C GLU A 115 -3.93 12.08 -44.93
N MET A 116 -3.81 11.68 -43.66
CA MET A 116 -4.95 11.23 -42.86
C MET A 116 -6.02 12.32 -42.75
N LEU A 117 -5.62 13.57 -42.47
CA LEU A 117 -6.56 14.69 -42.40
C LEU A 117 -7.26 14.94 -43.74
N GLN A 118 -6.56 14.80 -44.87
CA GLN A 118 -7.17 14.88 -46.20
C GLN A 118 -8.17 13.76 -46.46
N ILE A 119 -7.84 12.51 -46.10
CA ILE A 119 -8.76 11.36 -46.24
C ILE A 119 -10.00 11.56 -45.38
N LEU A 120 -9.82 12.10 -44.18
CA LEU A 120 -10.91 12.41 -43.29
C LEU A 120 -11.64 13.69 -43.67
N ASP A 121 -11.18 14.52 -44.61
CA ASP A 121 -11.77 15.83 -44.89
C ASP A 121 -11.93 16.67 -43.60
N LEU A 122 -10.81 16.87 -42.89
CA LEU A 122 -10.72 17.65 -41.65
C LEU A 122 -9.53 18.60 -41.69
N THR A 123 -9.67 19.78 -41.11
CA THR A 123 -8.51 20.61 -40.73
C THR A 123 -7.89 20.11 -39.43
N GLU A 124 -6.63 20.50 -39.15
CA GLU A 124 -5.97 20.17 -37.88
C GLU A 124 -6.77 20.72 -36.69
N ASP A 125 -7.28 21.95 -36.76
CA ASP A 125 -8.09 22.55 -35.69
C ASP A 125 -9.39 21.79 -35.43
N GLN A 126 -10.07 21.34 -36.50
CA GLN A 126 -11.27 20.53 -36.37
C GLN A 126 -10.95 19.18 -35.74
N TYR A 127 -9.87 18.53 -36.17
CA TYR A 127 -9.40 17.28 -35.58
C TYR A 127 -9.10 17.44 -34.10
N MET A 128 -8.31 18.45 -33.72
CA MET A 128 -7.96 18.73 -32.32
C MET A 128 -9.19 19.03 -31.48
N LYS A 129 -10.16 19.79 -32.00
CA LYS A 129 -11.44 20.06 -31.33
C LYS A 129 -12.24 18.79 -31.08
N VAL A 130 -12.30 17.87 -32.05
CA VAL A 130 -12.98 16.57 -31.90
C VAL A 130 -12.28 15.69 -30.86
N ILE A 131 -10.94 15.68 -30.82
CA ILE A 131 -10.20 14.96 -29.78
C ILE A 131 -10.48 15.57 -28.41
N ARG A 132 -10.42 16.91 -28.26
CA ARG A 132 -10.76 17.62 -27.00
C ARG A 132 -12.17 17.31 -26.54
N TRP A 133 -13.14 17.22 -27.45
CA TRP A 133 -14.53 16.88 -27.13
C TRP A 133 -14.67 15.48 -26.51
N SER A 134 -13.80 14.54 -26.89
CA SER A 134 -13.80 13.19 -26.32
C SER A 134 -13.20 13.09 -24.91
N LEU A 135 -12.63 14.18 -24.38
CA LEU A 135 -11.96 14.22 -23.08
C LEU A 135 -12.90 14.68 -21.98
N THR A 136 -12.76 14.08 -20.80
CA THR A 136 -13.39 14.52 -19.56
C THR A 136 -12.44 15.27 -18.63
N THR A 137 -11.14 15.10 -18.85
CA THR A 137 -10.04 15.65 -18.04
C THR A 137 -8.86 15.98 -18.95
N ASP A 138 -7.97 16.86 -18.47
CA ASP A 138 -6.78 17.26 -19.19
C ASP A 138 -5.88 16.05 -19.45
N LYS A 139 -5.36 15.96 -20.67
CA LYS A 139 -4.63 14.78 -21.11
C LYS A 139 -3.44 15.12 -21.99
N LEU A 140 -2.31 14.50 -21.65
CA LEU A 140 -1.10 14.55 -22.44
C LEU A 140 -1.18 13.59 -23.63
N PHE A 141 -0.99 14.13 -24.84
CA PHE A 141 -0.80 13.38 -26.07
C PHE A 141 0.65 13.53 -26.53
N LEU A 142 1.37 12.43 -26.67
CA LEU A 142 2.71 12.43 -27.25
C LEU A 142 2.65 12.58 -28.76
N LYS A 143 3.63 13.28 -29.34
CA LYS A 143 3.86 13.30 -30.78
C LYS A 143 3.82 11.88 -31.34
N ARG A 144 2.91 11.66 -32.29
CA ARG A 144 2.58 10.32 -32.79
C ARG A 144 2.09 10.40 -34.23
N SER A 145 2.74 9.64 -35.11
CA SER A 145 2.27 9.40 -36.47
C SER A 145 1.19 8.30 -36.53
N PRO A 146 0.40 8.20 -37.61
CA PRO A 146 -0.53 7.08 -37.82
C PRO A 146 0.11 5.69 -37.70
N SER A 147 1.40 5.57 -38.02
CA SER A 147 2.14 4.31 -37.84
C SER A 147 2.34 3.92 -36.37
N GLU A 148 2.27 4.86 -35.44
CA GLU A 148 2.63 4.72 -34.01
C GLU A 148 1.42 4.66 -33.08
N ILE A 149 0.20 4.58 -33.62
CA ILE A 149 -1.09 4.56 -32.88
C ILE A 149 -1.25 3.41 -31.88
N ARG A 150 -0.34 2.44 -31.92
CA ARG A 150 -0.30 1.28 -31.03
C ARG A 150 0.98 1.17 -30.21
N VAL A 151 1.83 2.19 -30.22
CA VAL A 151 3.09 2.16 -29.47
C VAL A 151 2.87 2.85 -28.13
N ASN A 152 3.16 2.13 -27.05
CA ASN A 152 3.18 2.68 -25.69
C ASN A 152 4.24 3.77 -25.56
N ALA A 153 4.05 4.65 -24.58
CA ALA A 153 5.06 5.62 -24.18
C ALA A 153 6.23 4.91 -23.48
N TYR A 154 7.45 5.17 -23.94
CA TYR A 154 8.67 4.55 -23.44
C TYR A 154 9.82 5.56 -23.33
N ASN A 155 10.80 5.25 -22.48
CA ASN A 155 12.07 5.95 -22.43
C ASN A 155 13.11 5.14 -23.21
N LYS A 156 13.83 5.78 -24.13
CA LYS A 156 14.77 5.11 -25.04
C LYS A 156 15.87 4.35 -24.30
N LEU A 157 16.53 5.02 -23.35
CA LEU A 157 17.64 4.45 -22.58
C LEU A 157 17.19 3.29 -21.70
N LEU A 158 16.04 3.45 -21.02
CA LEU A 158 15.47 2.37 -20.22
C LEU A 158 15.07 1.18 -21.09
N LEU A 159 14.54 1.42 -22.29
CA LEU A 159 14.12 0.32 -23.17
C LEU A 159 15.32 -0.49 -23.69
N GLU A 160 16.42 0.18 -24.03
CA GLU A 160 17.67 -0.48 -24.43
C GLU A 160 18.25 -1.37 -23.33
N THR A 161 18.18 -0.87 -22.10
CA THR A 161 18.75 -1.53 -20.93
C THR A 161 17.84 -2.64 -20.40
N TRP A 162 16.55 -2.35 -20.21
CA TRP A 162 15.57 -3.23 -19.59
C TRP A 162 14.99 -4.27 -20.56
N LYS A 163 14.87 -3.92 -21.84
CA LYS A 163 14.33 -4.80 -22.91
C LYS A 163 12.99 -5.46 -22.56
N ALA A 164 12.09 -4.71 -21.92
CA ALA A 164 10.72 -5.16 -21.65
C ALA A 164 9.70 -4.04 -21.89
N ASN A 165 8.41 -4.41 -21.93
CA ASN A 165 7.32 -3.45 -22.07
C ASN A 165 7.35 -2.41 -20.94
N MET A 166 7.16 -1.14 -21.29
CA MET A 166 6.98 -0.03 -20.37
C MET A 166 5.82 0.85 -20.83
N ASN A 167 5.29 1.62 -19.88
CA ASN A 167 4.22 2.58 -20.14
C ASN A 167 4.44 3.76 -19.20
N ILE A 168 5.37 4.62 -19.57
CA ILE A 168 5.80 5.77 -18.76
C ILE A 168 4.87 6.94 -19.06
N GLN A 169 4.31 7.55 -18.02
CA GLN A 169 3.38 8.66 -18.14
C GLN A 169 3.79 9.78 -17.18
N TYR A 170 3.76 11.02 -17.67
CA TYR A 170 3.87 12.20 -16.83
C TYR A 170 2.52 12.41 -16.12
N VAL A 171 2.58 12.77 -14.84
CA VAL A 171 1.39 12.93 -14.00
C VAL A 171 0.89 14.37 -14.11
N LEU A 172 -0.26 14.55 -14.75
CA LEU A 172 -0.94 15.86 -14.80
C LEU A 172 -1.80 16.09 -13.55
N ASP A 173 -2.37 15.02 -12.98
CA ASP A 173 -3.24 15.10 -11.81
C ASP A 173 -2.72 14.17 -10.69
N ALA A 174 -2.32 14.80 -9.58
CA ALA A 174 -1.84 14.11 -8.39
C ALA A 174 -2.93 13.25 -7.74
N TYR A 175 -4.20 13.69 -7.79
CA TYR A 175 -5.35 12.93 -7.30
C TYR A 175 -5.49 11.64 -8.10
N ALA A 176 -5.56 11.73 -9.43
CA ALA A 176 -5.66 10.56 -10.31
C ALA A 176 -4.48 9.59 -10.09
N CYS A 177 -3.26 10.10 -9.85
CA CYS A 177 -2.10 9.27 -9.54
C CYS A 177 -2.25 8.54 -8.20
N ALA A 178 -2.66 9.24 -7.14
CA ALA A 178 -2.89 8.65 -5.83
C ALA A 178 -3.99 7.58 -5.89
N MET A 179 -5.11 7.88 -6.54
CA MET A 179 -6.20 6.93 -6.77
C MET A 179 -5.73 5.71 -7.56
N TYR A 180 -4.92 5.90 -8.59
CA TYR A 180 -4.33 4.80 -9.36
C TYR A 180 -3.49 3.88 -8.46
N ILE A 181 -2.65 4.45 -7.58
CA ILE A 181 -1.82 3.68 -6.63
C ILE A 181 -2.70 2.91 -5.65
N VAL A 182 -3.70 3.55 -5.06
CA VAL A 182 -4.65 2.91 -4.13
C VAL A 182 -5.40 1.77 -4.81
N CYS A 183 -5.90 1.98 -6.03
CA CYS A 183 -6.54 0.95 -6.86
C CYS A 183 -5.61 -0.25 -7.14
N TYR A 184 -4.32 0.02 -7.29
CA TYR A 184 -3.31 -1.01 -7.58
C TYR A 184 -2.96 -1.82 -6.34
N ILE A 185 -2.77 -1.16 -5.19
CA ILE A 185 -2.45 -1.84 -3.92
C ILE A 185 -3.66 -2.65 -3.44
N SER A 186 -4.87 -2.10 -3.54
CA SER A 186 -6.10 -2.79 -3.12
C SER A 186 -6.56 -3.90 -4.09
N LYS A 187 -5.84 -4.11 -5.20
CA LYS A 187 -6.19 -5.06 -6.29
C LYS A 187 -6.46 -6.48 -5.78
N GLY A 188 -5.64 -6.99 -4.86
CA GLY A 188 -5.77 -8.34 -4.30
C GLY A 188 -6.83 -8.48 -3.20
N GLN A 189 -7.32 -7.36 -2.66
CA GLN A 189 -8.27 -7.33 -1.54
C GLN A 189 -9.69 -6.97 -1.97
N ARG A 190 -9.97 -6.96 -3.28
CA ARG A 190 -11.28 -6.58 -3.81
C ARG A 190 -12.36 -7.57 -3.39
N GLY A 191 -13.47 -7.04 -2.89
CA GLY A 191 -14.58 -7.84 -2.37
C GLY A 191 -14.41 -8.31 -0.92
N MET A 192 -13.21 -8.17 -0.33
CA MET A 192 -12.98 -8.48 1.09
C MET A 192 -13.82 -7.59 2.00
N SER A 193 -13.95 -6.29 1.70
CA SER A 193 -14.81 -5.38 2.47
C SER A 193 -16.25 -5.88 2.53
N ASN A 194 -16.85 -6.23 1.38
CA ASN A 194 -18.21 -6.77 1.32
C ASN A 194 -18.34 -8.09 2.08
N LEU A 195 -17.32 -8.95 2.00
CA LEU A 195 -17.28 -10.22 2.73
C LEU A 195 -17.20 -10.00 4.25
N THR A 196 -16.36 -9.08 4.71
CA THR A 196 -16.21 -8.73 6.13
C THR A 196 -17.44 -8.00 6.67
N GLN A 197 -18.05 -7.09 5.91
CA GLN A 197 -19.30 -6.44 6.29
C GLN A 197 -20.44 -7.45 6.43
N ARG A 198 -20.59 -8.39 5.48
CA ARG A 198 -21.56 -9.49 5.57
C ARG A 198 -21.28 -10.38 6.79
N ALA A 199 -20.02 -10.79 7.00
CA ALA A 199 -19.64 -11.59 8.17
C ALA A 199 -19.92 -10.85 9.49
N THR A 200 -19.72 -9.53 9.52
CA THR A 200 -20.02 -8.69 10.69
C THR A 200 -21.51 -8.61 10.95
N LYS A 201 -22.33 -8.46 9.90
CA LYS A 201 -23.78 -8.45 9.99
C LYS A 201 -24.30 -9.82 10.47
N GLU A 202 -23.86 -10.91 9.85
CA GLU A 202 -24.17 -12.29 10.26
C GLU A 202 -23.81 -12.54 11.74
N ALA A 203 -22.64 -12.07 12.18
CA ALA A 203 -22.19 -12.21 13.56
C ALA A 203 -23.02 -11.38 14.56
N ARG A 204 -23.56 -10.23 14.14
CA ARG A 204 -24.47 -9.41 14.96
C ARG A 204 -25.87 -10.04 15.06
N ASP A 205 -26.40 -10.49 13.93
CA ASP A 205 -27.74 -11.07 13.83
C ASP A 205 -27.81 -12.45 14.51
N GLY A 206 -26.70 -13.20 14.56
CA GLY A 206 -26.60 -14.52 15.15
C GLY A 206 -26.55 -14.58 16.69
N ASN A 207 -26.65 -13.45 17.38
CA ASN A 207 -26.62 -13.35 18.85
C ASN A 207 -25.40 -14.09 19.50
N LEU A 208 -24.27 -14.11 18.78
CA LEU A 208 -23.05 -14.80 19.18
C LEU A 208 -22.31 -13.98 20.27
N ASP A 209 -21.68 -14.66 21.21
CA ASP A 209 -20.77 -14.00 22.17
C ASP A 209 -19.54 -13.42 21.44
N ILE A 210 -18.89 -12.40 22.03
CA ILE A 210 -17.79 -11.64 21.44
C ILE A 210 -16.70 -12.59 20.89
N LYS A 211 -16.33 -13.64 21.63
CA LYS A 211 -15.33 -14.63 21.18
C LYS A 211 -15.75 -15.35 19.90
N GLN A 212 -17.01 -15.76 19.82
CA GLN A 212 -17.57 -16.45 18.65
C GLN A 212 -17.71 -15.50 17.46
N ARG A 213 -18.05 -14.23 17.69
CA ARG A 213 -18.08 -13.19 16.65
C ARG A 213 -16.69 -12.97 16.04
N VAL A 214 -15.65 -12.87 16.88
CA VAL A 214 -14.26 -12.75 16.42
C VAL A 214 -13.83 -13.96 15.61
N ARG A 215 -14.15 -15.18 16.06
CA ARG A 215 -13.85 -16.42 15.32
C ARG A 215 -14.59 -16.47 13.97
N HIS A 216 -15.88 -16.12 13.92
CA HIS A 216 -16.67 -16.11 12.67
C HIS A 216 -16.07 -15.15 11.64
N ILE A 217 -15.82 -13.91 12.05
CA ILE A 217 -15.25 -12.87 11.18
C ILE A 217 -13.82 -13.25 10.76
N GLY A 218 -13.00 -13.70 11.71
CA GLY A 218 -11.61 -14.11 11.48
C GLY A 218 -11.51 -15.28 10.50
N ASN A 219 -12.32 -16.31 10.65
CA ASN A 219 -12.34 -17.45 9.73
C ASN A 219 -12.84 -17.07 8.34
N LYS A 220 -13.88 -16.24 8.25
CA LYS A 220 -14.33 -15.71 6.96
C LYS A 220 -13.21 -14.91 6.28
N PHE A 221 -12.47 -14.12 7.02
CA PHE A 221 -11.34 -13.37 6.47
C PHE A 221 -10.17 -14.27 6.04
N LEU A 222 -9.64 -15.11 6.94
CA LEU A 222 -8.44 -15.92 6.70
C LEU A 222 -8.62 -16.97 5.60
N ASN A 223 -9.81 -17.53 5.45
CA ASN A 223 -10.08 -18.52 4.40
C ASN A 223 -10.35 -17.90 3.02
N ASN A 224 -10.56 -16.58 2.93
CA ASN A 224 -10.85 -15.90 1.66
C ASN A 224 -9.77 -14.90 1.25
N ILE A 225 -8.85 -14.53 2.16
CA ILE A 225 -7.75 -13.65 1.82
C ILE A 225 -6.71 -14.37 0.96
N GLU A 226 -6.34 -13.75 -0.15
CA GLU A 226 -5.23 -14.19 -0.97
C GLU A 226 -4.00 -13.33 -0.68
N ILE A 227 -2.87 -13.98 -0.42
CA ILE A 227 -1.59 -13.32 -0.12
C ILE A 227 -0.58 -13.81 -1.15
N SER A 228 0.21 -12.90 -1.72
CA SER A 228 1.27 -13.29 -2.66
C SER A 228 2.37 -14.08 -1.95
N ALA A 229 3.09 -14.95 -2.66
CA ALA A 229 4.20 -15.71 -2.06
C ALA A 229 5.29 -14.79 -1.47
N GLN A 230 5.52 -13.64 -2.09
CA GLN A 230 6.45 -12.62 -1.61
C GLN A 230 5.97 -11.99 -0.30
N GLU A 231 4.71 -11.61 -0.22
CA GLU A 231 4.11 -11.05 0.99
C GLU A 231 4.08 -12.07 2.13
N ALA A 232 3.73 -13.32 1.83
CA ALA A 232 3.78 -14.42 2.80
C ALA A 232 5.21 -14.63 3.34
N LEU A 233 6.24 -14.59 2.47
CA LEU A 233 7.63 -14.67 2.91
C LEU A 233 8.00 -13.51 3.84
N TYR A 234 7.58 -12.28 3.53
CA TYR A 234 7.83 -11.11 4.39
C TYR A 234 7.16 -11.28 5.75
N LEU A 235 5.91 -11.74 5.79
CA LEU A 235 5.18 -11.99 7.03
C LEU A 235 5.86 -13.09 7.88
N VAL A 236 6.23 -14.21 7.27
CA VAL A 236 6.90 -15.34 7.96
C VAL A 236 8.28 -14.91 8.49
N LEU A 237 9.02 -14.11 7.74
CA LEU A 237 10.32 -13.58 8.15
C LEU A 237 10.21 -12.34 9.06
N GLN A 238 9.00 -11.91 9.42
CA GLN A 238 8.73 -10.67 10.15
C GLN A 238 9.42 -9.43 9.55
N MET A 239 9.59 -9.42 8.23
CA MET A 239 10.15 -8.29 7.51
C MET A 239 9.09 -7.21 7.36
N SER A 240 9.51 -5.95 7.48
CA SER A 240 8.60 -4.81 7.30
C SER A 240 8.03 -4.80 5.87
N LEU A 241 6.71 -4.96 5.73
CA LEU A 241 5.99 -4.88 4.45
C LEU A 241 6.06 -3.49 3.81
N ARG A 242 6.33 -2.46 4.61
CA ARG A 242 6.54 -1.09 4.16
C ARG A 242 7.70 -0.46 4.92
N LYS A 243 8.41 0.43 4.24
CA LYS A 243 9.36 1.36 4.85
C LYS A 243 8.98 2.78 4.42
N ALA A 244 9.03 3.71 5.36
CA ALA A 244 8.75 5.12 5.09
C ALA A 244 9.87 5.97 5.70
N THR A 245 10.23 7.05 5.02
CA THR A 245 11.24 7.99 5.53
C THR A 245 10.71 8.86 6.67
N ARG A 246 9.38 8.94 6.81
CA ARG A 246 8.68 9.65 7.90
C ARG A 246 7.77 8.68 8.63
N GLN A 247 7.77 8.74 9.95
CA GLN A 247 6.83 7.99 10.79
C GLN A 247 5.49 8.71 10.84
N PHE A 248 4.42 7.95 11.07
CA PHE A 248 3.08 8.50 11.33
C PHE A 248 2.83 8.54 12.83
N VAL A 249 2.20 9.61 13.31
CA VAL A 249 1.70 9.73 14.69
C VAL A 249 0.20 9.95 14.61
N PHE A 250 -0.57 9.14 15.33
CA PHE A 250 -2.00 9.34 15.45
C PHE A 250 -2.32 10.15 16.71
N ILE A 251 -3.04 11.25 16.55
CA ILE A 251 -3.58 12.06 17.63
C ILE A 251 -5.07 11.71 17.75
N ASN A 252 -5.46 11.12 18.87
CA ASN A 252 -6.84 10.73 19.11
C ASN A 252 -7.69 11.94 19.49
N THR A 253 -8.21 12.61 18.47
CA THR A 253 -9.03 13.82 18.57
C THR A 253 -10.47 13.55 19.03
N SER A 254 -10.82 12.32 19.42
CA SER A 254 -12.14 12.03 19.99
C SER A 254 -12.40 12.88 21.23
N PRO A 255 -13.68 13.21 21.51
CA PRO A 255 -14.10 13.67 22.82
C PRO A 255 -13.58 12.73 23.93
N PRO A 256 -13.25 13.24 25.13
CA PRO A 256 -12.74 12.42 26.24
C PRO A 256 -13.58 11.18 26.52
N GLU A 257 -14.90 11.31 26.47
CA GLU A 257 -15.88 10.25 26.70
C GLU A 257 -15.86 9.12 25.65
N ASP A 258 -15.44 9.44 24.42
CA ASP A 258 -15.37 8.50 23.29
C ASP A 258 -13.95 7.93 23.11
N ARG A 259 -12.96 8.41 23.88
CA ARG A 259 -11.55 8.12 23.65
C ARG A 259 -11.18 6.74 24.21
N THR A 260 -10.66 5.87 23.34
CA THR A 260 -10.02 4.63 23.77
C THR A 260 -8.68 4.90 24.44
N VAL A 261 -8.49 4.34 25.63
CA VAL A 261 -7.28 4.48 26.45
C VAL A 261 -6.63 3.12 26.67
N LEU A 262 -5.30 3.11 26.74
CA LEU A 262 -4.56 1.93 27.17
C LEU A 262 -4.55 1.91 28.69
N LEU A 263 -4.91 0.76 29.28
CA LEU A 263 -4.81 0.57 30.72
C LEU A 263 -3.36 0.25 31.09
N LYS A 264 -2.97 0.69 32.30
CA LYS A 264 -1.71 0.28 32.91
C LYS A 264 -1.65 -1.24 33.04
N PRO A 265 -0.45 -1.85 33.05
CA PRO A 265 -0.31 -3.28 33.28
C PRO A 265 -1.01 -3.70 34.58
N LEU A 266 -1.66 -4.87 34.58
CA LEU A 266 -2.45 -5.35 35.74
C LEU A 266 -1.67 -5.31 37.05
N LYS A 267 -0.38 -5.64 37.02
CA LYS A 267 0.51 -5.57 38.20
C LYS A 267 0.59 -4.15 38.77
N VAL A 268 0.73 -3.15 37.91
CA VAL A 268 0.79 -1.73 38.32
C VAL A 268 -0.56 -1.31 38.88
N ILE A 269 -1.68 -1.74 38.26
CA ILE A 269 -3.02 -1.42 38.75
C ILE A 269 -3.26 -2.04 40.14
N GLN A 270 -2.81 -3.27 40.37
CA GLN A 270 -2.93 -3.96 41.66
C GLN A 270 -2.10 -3.30 42.78
N GLU A 271 -1.07 -2.54 42.42
CA GLU A 271 -0.25 -1.78 43.35
C GLU A 271 -0.80 -0.35 43.61
N LEU A 272 -1.82 0.08 42.87
CA LEU A 272 -2.47 1.37 43.11
C LEU A 272 -3.34 1.31 44.38
N PRO A 273 -3.53 2.45 45.08
CA PRO A 273 -4.53 2.56 46.13
C PRO A 273 -5.92 2.16 45.63
N ASP A 274 -6.73 1.52 46.47
CA ASP A 274 -8.06 1.02 46.12
C ASP A 274 -9.00 2.11 45.53
N GLU A 275 -8.82 3.37 45.96
CA GLU A 275 -9.60 4.53 45.50
C GLU A 275 -8.96 5.26 44.30
N SER A 276 -7.87 4.74 43.74
CA SER A 276 -7.17 5.39 42.63
C SER A 276 -7.93 5.22 41.32
N THR A 277 -8.24 6.35 40.68
CA THR A 277 -8.82 6.39 39.33
C THR A 277 -7.76 6.48 38.22
N ASP A 278 -6.47 6.51 38.58
CA ASP A 278 -5.35 6.63 37.65
C ASP A 278 -4.92 5.27 37.06
N VAL A 279 -5.87 4.60 36.40
CA VAL A 279 -5.69 3.26 35.81
C VAL A 279 -5.19 3.30 34.36
N GLU A 280 -5.11 4.49 33.77
CA GLU A 280 -4.82 4.70 32.35
C GLU A 280 -3.33 5.03 32.12
N CYS A 281 -2.74 4.50 31.06
CA CYS A 281 -1.39 4.89 30.64
C CYS A 281 -1.33 6.36 30.25
N MET A 282 -0.19 7.00 30.53
CA MET A 282 0.08 8.34 30.03
C MET A 282 0.20 8.33 28.50
N GLY A 283 -0.54 9.22 27.85
CA GLY A 283 -0.50 9.41 26.39
C GLY A 283 -0.24 10.87 26.04
N LEU A 284 -0.03 11.16 24.76
CA LEU A 284 0.33 12.50 24.26
C LEU A 284 -0.60 13.62 24.76
N ILE A 285 -1.91 13.36 24.75
CA ILE A 285 -2.94 14.34 25.13
C ILE A 285 -2.92 14.59 26.65
N LYS A 286 -2.80 13.52 27.46
CA LYS A 286 -2.68 13.64 28.92
C LYS A 286 -1.40 14.36 29.32
N ALA A 287 -0.29 14.05 28.65
CA ALA A 287 0.99 14.71 28.89
C ALA A 287 0.94 16.21 28.57
N LYS A 288 0.28 16.60 27.46
CA LYS A 288 -0.02 18.01 27.15
C LYS A 288 -0.90 18.67 28.22
N GLY A 289 -1.80 17.90 28.83
CA GLY A 289 -2.72 18.35 29.87
C GLY A 289 -2.12 18.45 31.29
N SER A 290 -0.96 17.86 31.51
CA SER A 290 -0.34 17.72 32.83
C SER A 290 0.97 18.49 32.88
N GLU A 291 0.95 19.76 33.26
CA GLU A 291 2.17 20.46 33.68
C GLU A 291 2.24 20.54 35.20
N THR A 292 3.42 20.20 35.71
CA THR A 292 3.88 20.48 37.08
C THR A 292 4.44 21.90 37.14
N GLN A 293 4.48 22.47 38.35
CA GLN A 293 4.74 23.89 38.64
C GLN A 293 6.12 24.46 38.21
N ASP A 294 7.00 23.67 37.57
CA ASP A 294 8.36 24.11 37.19
C ASP A 294 8.48 24.57 35.73
N ALA A 295 7.36 24.83 35.03
CA ALA A 295 7.32 25.22 33.62
C ALA A 295 7.35 26.75 33.36
N ASP A 296 7.71 27.56 34.35
CA ASP A 296 7.76 29.03 34.22
C ASP A 296 8.97 29.52 33.37
N GLU A 297 9.86 28.64 32.90
CA GLU A 297 10.98 28.98 32.01
C GLU A 297 10.75 28.67 30.52
N ILE A 298 9.61 28.10 30.13
CA ILE A 298 9.26 27.88 28.71
C ILE A 298 8.17 28.87 28.28
N GLU A 299 8.46 30.16 28.42
CA GLU A 299 7.89 31.14 27.50
C GLU A 299 8.47 30.83 26.11
N ASN A 300 7.76 30.04 25.29
CA ASN A 300 7.65 30.13 23.82
C ASN A 300 7.04 28.85 23.24
N GLU A 301 5.79 28.96 22.76
CA GLU A 301 5.21 28.35 21.54
C GLU A 301 5.41 26.86 21.14
N GLU A 302 6.10 25.99 21.86
CA GLU A 302 6.41 24.64 21.32
C GLU A 302 5.43 23.54 21.76
N ASP A 303 4.64 23.05 20.80
CA ASP A 303 3.61 22.01 20.99
C ASP A 303 4.23 20.65 21.40
N PRO A 304 3.77 19.96 22.46
CA PRO A 304 4.28 18.65 22.89
C PRO A 304 4.23 17.55 21.82
N ILE A 305 3.43 17.74 20.75
CA ILE A 305 3.42 16.87 19.55
C ILE A 305 4.79 16.84 18.84
N ILE A 306 5.65 17.85 19.07
CA ILE A 306 7.01 17.98 18.54
C ILE A 306 7.97 16.99 19.18
N TYR A 307 7.61 16.38 20.30
CA TYR A 307 8.50 15.56 21.10
C TYR A 307 8.24 14.04 20.91
N GLN A 308 9.29 13.22 21.05
CA GLN A 308 9.22 11.75 20.97
C GLN A 308 9.09 11.12 22.37
N THR A 309 8.23 10.10 22.51
CA THR A 309 8.18 9.20 23.66
C THR A 309 9.11 7.99 23.44
N ASP A 310 9.82 7.57 24.48
CA ASP A 310 10.90 6.55 24.41
C ASP A 310 10.42 5.08 24.28
N GLU A 311 9.17 4.82 23.90
CA GLU A 311 8.62 3.45 23.99
C GLU A 311 9.09 2.45 22.91
N THR A 312 9.81 2.86 21.85
CA THR A 312 10.18 1.93 20.74
C THR A 312 11.51 2.21 20.01
N ASN A 313 12.56 2.66 20.68
CA ASN A 313 13.86 2.74 20.02
C ASN A 313 14.64 1.42 20.12
N GLN A 314 14.63 0.62 19.05
CA GLN A 314 15.86 -0.11 18.68
C GLN A 314 16.94 0.94 18.40
N PRO A 315 18.13 0.85 19.02
CA PRO A 315 19.16 1.85 18.83
C PRO A 315 19.70 1.79 17.40
N SER A 316 19.49 2.86 16.63
CA SER A 316 20.25 3.09 15.40
C SER A 316 21.68 3.49 15.80
N ILE A 317 22.66 2.83 15.20
CA ILE A 317 24.08 2.86 15.60
C ILE A 317 24.78 4.22 15.37
N ASP A 318 24.14 5.22 14.76
CA ASP A 318 24.89 6.36 14.18
C ASP A 318 24.62 7.78 14.69
N ASP A 319 23.74 8.03 15.67
CA ASP A 319 23.48 9.40 16.12
C ASP A 319 24.06 9.67 17.52
N LYS A 320 25.40 9.78 17.60
CA LYS A 320 26.07 10.49 18.71
C LYS A 320 26.13 11.98 18.38
N GLN A 321 25.04 12.70 18.62
CA GLN A 321 25.10 14.15 18.71
C GLN A 321 24.24 14.62 19.88
N GLU A 322 24.90 15.25 20.85
CA GLU A 322 24.30 15.90 22.01
C GLU A 322 23.48 17.13 21.57
N LEU A 323 22.17 16.94 21.43
CA LEU A 323 21.09 17.94 21.46
C LEU A 323 19.90 17.16 22.07
N GLU A 324 19.04 17.62 22.97
CA GLU A 324 18.46 18.93 23.27
C GLU A 324 17.54 18.71 24.51
N ILE A 325 16.94 19.79 25.01
CA ILE A 325 16.03 19.88 26.17
C ILE A 325 15.10 18.66 26.31
N CYS A 326 15.19 18.00 27.47
CA CYS A 326 14.32 16.90 27.88
C CYS A 326 13.44 17.37 29.04
N TYR A 327 12.13 17.21 28.94
CA TYR A 327 11.24 17.33 30.10
C TYR A 327 10.48 16.03 30.31
N THR A 328 10.25 15.70 31.58
CA THR A 328 9.65 14.42 31.99
C THR A 328 8.31 14.68 32.65
N VAL A 329 7.25 14.10 32.10
CA VAL A 329 5.88 14.26 32.61
C VAL A 329 5.24 12.90 32.75
N GLY A 330 4.81 12.56 33.98
CA GLY A 330 4.13 11.28 34.25
C GLY A 330 4.94 10.04 33.85
N GLY A 331 6.28 10.11 33.93
CA GLY A 331 7.18 9.02 33.52
C GLY A 331 7.51 8.96 32.02
N LEU A 332 6.91 9.82 31.19
CA LEU A 332 7.27 9.98 29.78
C LEU A 332 8.35 11.04 29.64
N THR A 333 9.46 10.69 28.98
CA THR A 333 10.51 11.64 28.60
C THR A 333 10.23 12.15 27.19
N PHE A 334 10.21 13.46 27.03
CA PHE A 334 9.99 14.15 25.77
C PHE A 334 11.30 14.70 25.24
N LYS A 335 11.67 14.34 24.00
CA LYS A 335 12.87 14.85 23.29
C LYS A 335 12.49 15.50 21.98
N LYS A 336 13.09 16.65 21.68
CA LYS A 336 12.91 17.34 20.40
C LYS A 336 13.34 16.43 19.25
N ARG A 337 12.53 16.39 18.19
CA ARG A 337 12.71 15.46 17.07
C ARG A 337 13.62 16.05 15.99
N ASN A 338 14.60 15.25 15.53
CA ASN A 338 15.43 15.59 14.37
C ASN A 338 14.73 15.40 13.02
N LYS A 339 13.62 14.65 12.98
CA LYS A 339 12.85 14.35 11.76
C LYS A 339 11.37 14.61 12.00
N ALA A 340 10.75 15.36 11.08
CA ALA A 340 9.32 15.59 11.07
C ALA A 340 8.53 14.27 10.93
N LYS A 341 7.39 14.18 11.62
CA LYS A 341 6.44 13.06 11.51
C LYS A 341 5.16 13.52 10.84
N ILE A 342 4.47 12.58 10.18
CA ILE A 342 3.18 12.83 9.56
C ILE A 342 2.09 12.64 10.62
N ILE A 343 1.34 13.70 10.88
CA ILE A 343 0.22 13.68 11.83
C ILE A 343 -1.00 13.03 11.16
N ARG A 344 -1.66 12.14 11.88
CA ARG A 344 -2.97 11.59 11.55
C ARG A 344 -3.91 11.86 12.73
N TYR A 345 -5.17 12.08 12.42
CA TYR A 345 -6.23 12.32 13.40
C TYR A 345 -7.54 11.78 12.82
N ILE A 346 -8.65 11.87 13.56
CA ILE A 346 -9.90 11.20 13.20
C ILE A 346 -10.50 11.74 11.90
N ARG A 347 -10.47 13.06 11.68
CA ARG A 347 -11.11 13.75 10.55
C ARG A 347 -12.63 13.63 10.59
N PHE A 348 -13.24 14.23 11.61
CA PHE A 348 -14.70 14.24 11.71
C PHE A 348 -15.32 14.94 10.49
N ASN A 349 -16.38 14.36 9.92
CA ASN A 349 -17.05 14.96 8.77
C ASN A 349 -17.88 16.18 9.24
N LYS A 350 -17.62 17.35 8.65
CA LYS A 350 -18.30 18.61 9.00
C LYS A 350 -19.83 18.55 8.81
N GLY A 351 -20.32 17.78 7.84
CA GLY A 351 -21.75 17.62 7.56
C GLY A 351 -22.45 16.68 8.53
N ASN A 352 -21.79 15.59 8.93
CA ASN A 352 -22.39 14.59 9.84
C ASN A 352 -22.22 14.95 11.32
N ASP A 353 -21.04 15.42 11.71
CA ASP A 353 -20.66 15.67 13.10
C ASP A 353 -20.01 17.06 13.27
N PRO A 354 -20.77 18.17 13.04
CA PRO A 354 -20.22 19.52 12.99
C PRO A 354 -19.49 19.94 14.27
N GLU A 355 -20.06 19.69 15.44
CA GLU A 355 -19.43 20.05 16.72
C GLU A 355 -18.15 19.26 16.98
N LYS A 356 -18.09 17.98 16.60
CA LYS A 356 -16.87 17.17 16.72
C LYS A 356 -15.78 17.67 15.76
N TYR A 357 -16.17 18.07 14.55
CA TYR A 357 -15.27 18.70 13.57
C TYR A 357 -14.68 20.00 14.13
N TYR A 358 -15.50 20.95 14.60
CA TYR A 358 -14.97 22.23 15.11
C TYR A 358 -14.13 22.05 16.37
N ARG A 359 -14.49 21.13 17.27
CA ARG A 359 -13.66 20.76 18.42
C ARG A 359 -12.29 20.22 17.97
N GLU A 360 -12.27 19.31 17.01
CA GLU A 360 -11.03 18.73 16.46
C GLU A 360 -10.12 19.81 15.86
N GLN A 361 -10.67 20.75 15.09
CA GLN A 361 -9.90 21.87 14.54
C GLN A 361 -9.29 22.75 15.63
N LEU A 362 -10.08 23.12 16.64
CA LEU A 362 -9.59 23.90 17.78
C LEU A 362 -8.53 23.13 18.59
N MET A 363 -8.70 21.82 18.76
CA MET A 363 -7.73 20.98 19.48
C MET A 363 -6.37 20.90 18.77
N LEU A 364 -6.35 20.91 17.44
CA LEU A 364 -5.14 20.78 16.65
C LEU A 364 -4.41 22.11 16.44
N PHE A 365 -5.13 23.21 16.25
CA PHE A 365 -4.56 24.46 15.75
C PHE A 365 -4.66 25.64 16.71
N VAL A 366 -5.27 25.46 17.89
CA VAL A 366 -5.34 26.48 18.93
C VAL A 366 -4.58 26.00 20.16
N PRO A 367 -3.76 26.85 20.81
CA PRO A 367 -3.11 26.50 22.06
C PRO A 367 -4.14 26.26 23.19
N TRP A 368 -3.98 25.14 23.91
CA TRP A 368 -4.78 24.78 25.07
C TRP A 368 -3.94 24.00 26.09
N ARG A 369 -4.24 24.16 27.39
CA ARG A 369 -3.56 23.45 28.48
C ARG A 369 -4.44 22.37 29.09
N SER A 370 -5.75 22.55 29.09
CA SER A 370 -6.74 21.53 29.42
C SER A 370 -7.75 21.42 28.27
N GLU A 371 -8.37 20.25 28.10
CA GLU A 371 -9.44 20.11 27.10
C GLU A 371 -10.66 21.02 27.40
N THR A 372 -10.83 21.44 28.66
CA THR A 372 -11.80 22.47 29.04
C THR A 372 -11.48 23.84 28.41
N ASP A 373 -10.19 24.11 28.16
CA ASP A 373 -9.73 25.34 27.52
C ASP A 373 -10.01 25.35 26.03
N ILE A 374 -10.47 24.25 25.43
CA ILE A 374 -10.86 24.19 24.01
C ILE A 374 -12.25 24.80 23.81
N LEU A 375 -13.14 24.75 24.82
CA LEU A 375 -14.44 25.44 24.79
C LEU A 375 -14.39 26.80 25.49
N ARG A 376 -13.71 26.91 26.64
CA ARG A 376 -13.72 28.11 27.51
C ARG A 376 -15.16 28.51 27.87
N SER A 377 -15.55 29.76 27.62
CA SER A 377 -16.82 30.36 28.00
C SER A 377 -17.84 30.43 26.86
N PHE A 378 -17.55 29.81 25.71
CA PHE A 378 -18.45 29.80 24.56
C PHE A 378 -19.55 28.75 24.71
N GLY A 379 -20.70 28.97 24.04
CA GLY A 379 -21.82 28.03 24.09
C GLY A 379 -21.59 26.76 23.27
N SER A 380 -20.73 26.83 22.25
CA SER A 380 -20.35 25.67 21.44
C SER A 380 -18.95 25.80 20.83
N TYR A 381 -18.38 24.68 20.36
CA TYR A 381 -17.08 24.70 19.69
C TYR A 381 -17.17 25.39 18.34
N GLN A 382 -18.32 25.27 17.66
CA GLN A 382 -18.60 26.01 16.44
C GLN A 382 -18.47 27.52 16.65
N GLU A 383 -19.14 28.07 17.67
CA GLU A 383 -19.12 29.52 17.95
C GLU A 383 -17.68 30.01 18.15
N ARG A 384 -16.91 29.30 18.99
CA ARG A 384 -15.52 29.65 19.23
C ARG A 384 -14.66 29.54 17.97
N TYR A 385 -14.83 28.49 17.17
CA TYR A 385 -14.08 28.32 15.93
C TYR A 385 -14.26 29.53 15.00
N HIS A 386 -15.48 30.03 14.84
CA HIS A 386 -15.73 31.19 13.99
C HIS A 386 -15.00 32.45 14.48
N THR A 387 -14.79 32.61 15.79
CA THR A 387 -13.99 33.73 16.33
C THR A 387 -12.48 33.60 16.05
N LEU A 388 -11.99 32.39 15.83
CA LEU A 388 -10.56 32.08 15.61
C LEU A 388 -10.27 31.56 14.20
N GLU A 389 -11.23 31.64 13.28
CA GLU A 389 -11.18 30.94 11.99
C GLU A 389 -9.95 31.32 11.17
N MET A 390 -9.57 32.60 11.15
CA MET A 390 -8.38 33.06 10.44
C MET A 390 -7.10 32.44 11.01
N THR A 391 -6.94 32.47 12.34
CA THR A 391 -5.77 31.90 13.03
C THR A 391 -5.67 30.39 12.82
N VAL A 392 -6.81 29.68 12.87
CA VAL A 392 -6.84 28.23 12.64
C VAL A 392 -6.45 27.91 11.20
N LYS A 393 -7.01 28.61 10.21
CA LYS A 393 -6.68 28.39 8.79
C LYS A 393 -5.22 28.70 8.47
N GLU A 394 -4.67 29.77 9.04
CA GLU A 394 -3.25 30.11 8.89
C GLU A 394 -2.34 29.00 9.43
N LYS A 395 -2.66 28.48 10.62
CA LYS A 395 -1.92 27.36 11.22
C LYS A 395 -2.12 26.05 10.46
N GLU A 396 -3.32 25.79 9.96
CA GLU A 396 -3.63 24.58 9.21
C GLU A 396 -2.73 24.44 7.96
N VAL A 397 -2.49 25.52 7.23
CA VAL A 397 -1.64 25.54 6.02
C VAL A 397 -0.19 25.11 6.31
N GLU A 398 0.32 25.31 7.53
CA GLU A 398 1.66 24.85 7.94
C GLU A 398 1.78 23.31 7.98
N TYR A 399 0.67 22.61 8.24
CA TYR A 399 0.66 21.16 8.49
C TYR A 399 -0.08 20.35 7.40
N ASN A 400 -1.07 20.95 6.76
CA ASN A 400 -1.99 20.29 5.83
C ASN A 400 -1.77 20.75 4.38
N TYR A 401 -0.69 20.30 3.76
CA TYR A 401 -0.50 20.47 2.32
C TYR A 401 -1.48 19.57 1.54
N ASN A 402 -2.29 20.17 0.67
CA ASN A 402 -3.26 19.48 -0.19
C ASN A 402 -4.37 18.71 0.55
N SER A 403 -4.87 19.20 1.70
CA SER A 403 -5.92 18.50 2.47
C SER A 403 -7.17 18.24 1.62
N ASP A 404 -7.61 19.22 0.85
CA ASP A 404 -8.82 19.12 0.00
C ASP A 404 -8.75 17.93 -0.96
N ILE A 405 -7.56 17.67 -1.54
CA ILE A 405 -7.32 16.53 -2.41
C ILE A 405 -7.46 15.22 -1.63
N ILE A 406 -6.86 15.15 -0.44
CA ILE A 406 -6.90 13.94 0.41
C ILE A 406 -8.33 13.68 0.90
N ASP A 407 -9.05 14.72 1.31
CA ASP A 407 -10.42 14.61 1.81
C ASP A 407 -11.37 14.19 0.68
N SER A 408 -11.20 14.74 -0.53
CA SER A 408 -11.91 14.28 -1.73
C SER A 408 -11.60 12.80 -2.06
N ILE A 409 -10.36 12.34 -1.88
CA ILE A 409 -9.98 10.93 -2.08
C ILE A 409 -10.69 10.06 -1.06
N ILE A 410 -10.64 10.44 0.22
CA ILE A 410 -11.25 9.67 1.31
C ILE A 410 -12.76 9.58 1.12
N GLU A 411 -13.42 10.71 0.86
CA GLU A 411 -14.86 10.75 0.60
C GLU A 411 -15.23 9.90 -0.63
N SER A 412 -14.42 9.96 -1.70
CA SER A 412 -14.63 9.11 -2.87
C SER A 412 -14.44 7.63 -2.56
N LEU A 413 -13.50 7.26 -1.69
CA LEU A 413 -13.30 5.87 -1.25
C LEU A 413 -14.42 5.38 -0.34
N GLU A 414 -14.95 6.23 0.53
CA GLU A 414 -16.07 5.93 1.41
C GLU A 414 -17.39 5.79 0.63
N ASN A 415 -17.60 6.66 -0.36
CA ASN A 415 -18.76 6.64 -1.24
C ASN A 415 -18.67 5.57 -2.35
N ALA A 416 -17.46 5.17 -2.75
CA ALA A 416 -17.23 4.07 -3.71
C ALA A 416 -17.41 2.68 -3.08
N ASN A 417 -18.54 2.47 -2.40
CA ASN A 417 -19.03 1.14 -2.04
C ASN A 417 -19.42 0.30 -3.28
N GLU A 418 -19.40 0.87 -4.49
CA GLU A 418 -19.54 0.14 -5.75
C GLU A 418 -18.54 0.67 -6.79
N ASP A 419 -17.73 -0.25 -7.34
CA ASP A 419 -16.91 -0.06 -8.54
C ASP A 419 -15.88 1.09 -8.52
N LEU A 420 -14.85 0.97 -7.66
CA LEU A 420 -13.58 1.66 -7.89
C LEU A 420 -13.03 1.21 -9.25
N SER A 421 -13.20 2.07 -10.28
CA SER A 421 -12.83 1.74 -11.65
C SER A 421 -11.34 1.42 -11.69
N SER A 422 -11.06 0.15 -11.94
CA SER A 422 -9.71 -0.37 -11.85
C SER A 422 -8.82 0.31 -12.87
N ALA A 423 -7.64 0.72 -12.43
CA ALA A 423 -6.51 0.94 -13.32
C ALA A 423 -6.45 -0.15 -14.43
N PRO A 424 -6.50 0.25 -15.73
CA PRO A 424 -6.43 -0.63 -16.90
C PRO A 424 -5.47 -1.82 -16.77
N SER A 425 -4.29 -1.56 -16.20
CA SER A 425 -3.22 -2.56 -16.03
C SER A 425 -3.52 -3.61 -14.95
N SER A 426 -4.24 -3.24 -13.88
CA SER A 426 -4.44 -4.07 -12.68
C SER A 426 -5.40 -5.24 -12.92
N GLU A 427 -6.57 -4.96 -13.50
CA GLU A 427 -7.57 -5.98 -13.87
C GLU A 427 -7.05 -6.95 -14.94
N HIS A 428 -6.19 -6.49 -15.86
CA HIS A 428 -5.60 -7.35 -16.89
C HIS A 428 -4.73 -8.45 -16.26
N ALA A 429 -3.95 -8.11 -15.24
CA ALA A 429 -3.17 -9.11 -14.51
C ALA A 429 -4.10 -10.02 -13.68
N ASN A 430 -5.12 -9.48 -13.00
CA ASN A 430 -6.11 -10.31 -12.27
C ASN A 430 -6.80 -11.36 -13.15
N GLU A 431 -7.18 -10.98 -14.37
CA GLU A 431 -7.88 -11.91 -15.28
C GLU A 431 -6.90 -12.94 -15.86
N ARG A 432 -5.62 -12.58 -16.09
CA ARG A 432 -4.57 -13.58 -16.40
C ARG A 432 -4.40 -14.56 -15.24
N ASP A 433 -4.29 -14.06 -14.01
CA ASP A 433 -4.13 -14.87 -12.80
C ASP A 433 -5.36 -15.78 -12.57
N ARG A 434 -6.58 -15.28 -12.83
CA ARG A 434 -7.83 -16.06 -12.80
C ARG A 434 -7.87 -17.15 -13.88
N LEU A 435 -7.47 -16.84 -15.10
CA LEU A 435 -7.45 -17.79 -16.22
C LEU A 435 -6.37 -18.88 -16.02
N GLU A 436 -5.23 -18.53 -15.43
CA GLU A 436 -4.21 -19.52 -15.03
C GLU A 436 -4.73 -20.43 -13.92
N LYS A 437 -5.50 -19.90 -12.95
CA LYS A 437 -6.20 -20.69 -11.92
C LYS A 437 -7.28 -21.61 -12.50
N GLU A 438 -8.04 -21.17 -13.50
CA GLU A 438 -9.05 -22.03 -14.15
C GLU A 438 -8.42 -23.22 -14.89
N ASN A 439 -7.21 -23.05 -15.43
CA ASN A 439 -6.46 -24.12 -16.08
C ASN A 439 -5.71 -25.06 -15.12
N THR A 440 -5.61 -24.71 -13.83
CA THR A 440 -4.86 -25.48 -12.80
C THR A 440 -5.75 -26.09 -11.73
N ARG A 441 -7.07 -26.18 -11.95
CA ARG A 441 -7.98 -26.92 -11.06
C ARG A 441 -7.73 -28.43 -11.15
N GLU A 442 -6.66 -28.89 -10.52
CA GLU A 442 -6.69 -30.16 -9.81
C GLU A 442 -7.57 -29.98 -8.56
N ASP A 443 -8.36 -30.98 -8.21
CA ASP A 443 -9.26 -31.00 -7.05
C ASP A 443 -8.47 -30.85 -5.74
N ASP A 444 -8.05 -29.62 -5.41
CA ASP A 444 -7.41 -29.33 -4.14
C ASP A 444 -8.50 -29.24 -3.07
N HIS A 445 -8.57 -30.27 -2.23
CA HIS A 445 -9.32 -30.24 -0.98
C HIS A 445 -8.81 -29.09 -0.11
N GLN A 446 -9.37 -27.90 -0.29
CA GLN A 446 -8.97 -26.71 0.46
C GLN A 446 -9.42 -26.88 1.92
N GLU A 447 -8.52 -27.38 2.77
CA GLU A 447 -8.69 -27.46 4.23
C GLU A 447 -9.04 -26.06 4.74
N LYS A 448 -10.24 -25.90 5.33
CA LYS A 448 -10.66 -24.63 5.94
C LYS A 448 -9.88 -24.42 7.24
N TYR A 449 -9.17 -23.31 7.32
CA TYR A 449 -8.50 -22.84 8.52
C TYR A 449 -9.50 -22.39 9.59
N ASP A 450 -9.22 -22.68 10.85
CA ASP A 450 -10.03 -22.23 11.99
C ASP A 450 -9.17 -21.53 13.06
N ILE A 451 -9.25 -20.20 13.09
CA ILE A 451 -8.58 -19.31 14.04
C ILE A 451 -9.00 -19.59 15.49
N GLY A 452 -10.11 -20.30 15.72
CA GLY A 452 -10.53 -20.70 17.05
C GLY A 452 -9.46 -21.50 17.79
N GLN A 453 -8.67 -22.30 17.07
CA GLN A 453 -7.57 -23.07 17.66
C GLN A 453 -6.49 -22.16 18.25
N ASP A 454 -6.11 -21.09 17.52
CA ASP A 454 -5.09 -20.12 17.98
C ASP A 454 -5.57 -19.23 19.13
N LEU A 455 -6.87 -18.91 19.13
CA LEU A 455 -7.50 -18.07 20.14
C LEU A 455 -7.89 -18.86 21.41
N GLY A 456 -7.56 -20.15 21.49
CA GLY A 456 -7.95 -21.02 22.61
C GLY A 456 -9.47 -21.21 22.73
N ILE A 457 -10.23 -21.00 21.65
CA ILE A 457 -11.67 -21.23 21.59
C ILE A 457 -11.86 -22.71 21.24
N ALA A 458 -12.17 -23.52 22.26
CA ALA A 458 -12.32 -24.97 22.13
C ALA A 458 -13.16 -25.35 20.89
N VAL A 459 -12.56 -26.16 20.02
CA VAL A 459 -13.27 -26.90 18.98
C VAL A 459 -13.81 -28.15 19.67
N ASN A 460 -15.13 -28.36 19.66
CA ASN A 460 -15.64 -29.69 20.00
C ASN A 460 -15.10 -30.66 18.94
N SER A 461 -14.14 -31.49 19.37
CA SER A 461 -13.42 -32.55 18.65
C SER A 461 -12.68 -32.16 17.37
N VAL A 462 -11.35 -31.99 17.43
CA VAL A 462 -10.35 -32.70 16.58
C VAL A 462 -9.02 -32.80 17.34
N ASN A 463 -8.41 -33.98 17.29
CA ASN A 463 -7.10 -34.37 17.83
C ASN A 463 -5.98 -33.36 17.55
N THR A 464 -5.14 -33.14 18.56
CA THR A 464 -3.85 -32.42 18.52
C THR A 464 -2.77 -33.05 17.63
N GLU A 465 -3.11 -34.03 16.77
CA GLU A 465 -2.15 -34.74 15.89
C GLU A 465 -2.01 -34.12 14.48
N GLU A 466 -2.72 -33.03 14.16
CA GLU A 466 -2.82 -32.56 12.76
C GLU A 466 -1.60 -31.78 12.23
N LEU A 467 -0.61 -31.44 13.07
CA LEU A 467 0.63 -30.79 12.63
C LEU A 467 1.55 -31.71 11.77
N LEU A 468 1.27 -33.02 11.74
CA LEU A 468 2.15 -34.04 11.15
C LEU A 468 1.50 -34.89 10.04
N LYS A 469 0.37 -34.46 9.45
CA LYS A 469 -0.17 -35.15 8.27
C LYS A 469 0.78 -35.01 7.06
N PRO A 470 1.20 -36.12 6.43
CA PRO A 470 1.99 -36.04 5.20
C PRO A 470 1.12 -35.50 4.06
N ARG A 471 1.25 -34.20 3.72
CA ARG A 471 0.76 -33.64 2.44
C ARG A 471 1.38 -34.39 1.24
N GLY A 472 0.72 -34.43 0.10
CA GLY A 472 1.18 -35.16 -1.10
C GLY A 472 2.65 -34.89 -1.48
N ALA A 473 3.29 -35.88 -2.11
CA ALA A 473 4.67 -35.73 -2.62
C ALA A 473 4.71 -34.57 -3.63
N GLY A 474 5.58 -33.57 -3.42
CA GLY A 474 5.73 -32.41 -4.30
C GLY A 474 5.17 -31.08 -3.78
N ALA A 475 4.44 -31.06 -2.65
CA ALA A 475 3.80 -29.85 -2.09
C ALA A 475 4.75 -28.78 -1.48
N GLY A 476 6.04 -28.77 -1.86
CA GLY A 476 6.99 -27.73 -1.41
C GLY A 476 7.50 -27.85 0.04
N LYS A 477 7.23 -28.96 0.75
CA LYS A 477 7.63 -29.15 2.16
C LYS A 477 9.10 -28.89 2.45
N SER A 478 10.00 -29.35 1.56
CA SER A 478 11.44 -29.13 1.71
C SER A 478 11.82 -27.66 1.58
N GLN A 479 11.08 -26.88 0.79
CA GLN A 479 11.31 -25.44 0.62
C GLN A 479 10.89 -24.66 1.88
N VAL A 480 9.76 -25.05 2.49
CA VAL A 480 9.32 -24.51 3.78
C VAL A 480 10.33 -24.83 4.88
N LEU A 481 10.85 -26.06 4.91
CA LEU A 481 11.87 -26.47 5.88
C LEU A 481 13.17 -25.66 5.73
N LYS A 482 13.63 -25.42 4.49
CA LYS A 482 14.79 -24.56 4.21
C LYS A 482 14.54 -23.10 4.61
N ALA A 483 13.34 -22.57 4.41
CA ALA A 483 12.97 -21.22 4.84
C ALA A 483 12.97 -21.09 6.37
N LEU A 484 12.39 -22.08 7.07
CA LEU A 484 12.38 -22.14 8.53
C LEU A 484 13.79 -22.24 9.11
N TYR A 485 14.64 -23.08 8.54
CA TYR A 485 16.05 -23.20 8.90
C TYR A 485 16.77 -21.85 8.83
N ASN A 486 16.65 -21.15 7.70
CA ASN A 486 17.30 -19.85 7.50
C ASN A 486 16.74 -18.76 8.44
N ALA A 487 15.44 -18.80 8.76
CA ALA A 487 14.82 -17.87 9.68
C ALA A 487 15.33 -18.06 11.12
N LEU A 488 15.36 -19.32 11.57
CA LEU A 488 15.87 -19.68 12.90
C LEU A 488 17.37 -19.40 13.00
N LEU A 489 18.15 -19.69 11.95
CA LEU A 489 19.59 -19.41 11.93
C LEU A 489 19.83 -17.91 12.12
N ARG A 490 19.14 -17.06 11.36
CA ARG A 490 19.21 -15.60 11.53
C ARG A 490 18.81 -15.16 12.93
N TYR A 491 17.73 -15.70 13.48
CA TYR A 491 17.27 -15.37 14.83
C TYR A 491 18.37 -15.64 15.87
N TYR A 492 18.97 -16.83 15.85
CA TYR A 492 20.04 -17.19 16.78
C TYR A 492 21.34 -16.41 16.53
N SER A 493 21.66 -16.07 15.28
CA SER A 493 22.84 -15.26 14.94
C SER A 493 22.70 -13.77 15.27
N THR A 494 21.49 -13.24 15.48
CA THR A 494 21.26 -11.82 15.80
C THR A 494 21.28 -11.48 17.30
N ALA A 495 21.40 -12.48 18.17
CA ALA A 495 21.48 -12.26 19.61
C ALA A 495 22.88 -11.76 20.02
N PRO A 496 23.00 -10.58 20.66
CA PRO A 496 24.29 -10.06 21.10
C PRO A 496 24.98 -11.02 22.09
N GLY A 497 26.26 -11.33 21.85
CA GLY A 497 27.07 -12.18 22.74
C GLY A 497 27.07 -13.68 22.43
N LYS A 498 26.51 -14.11 21.28
CA LYS A 498 26.56 -15.50 20.82
C LYS A 498 27.63 -15.71 19.75
N ASP A 499 28.37 -16.81 19.84
CA ASP A 499 29.38 -17.20 18.85
C ASP A 499 28.67 -17.64 17.55
N PRO A 500 28.97 -17.03 16.39
CA PRO A 500 28.42 -17.45 15.10
C PRO A 500 28.87 -18.86 14.66
N ASP A 501 29.93 -19.42 15.25
CA ASP A 501 30.41 -20.77 14.95
C ASP A 501 29.69 -21.87 15.76
N ASP A 502 28.82 -21.51 16.72
CA ASP A 502 28.01 -22.48 17.47
C ASP A 502 26.81 -23.01 16.63
N THR A 503 26.69 -24.34 16.46
CA THR A 503 25.51 -24.92 15.83
C THR A 503 24.28 -24.93 16.75
N TYR A 504 23.29 -24.07 16.44
CA TYR A 504 22.01 -24.01 17.14
C TYR A 504 20.92 -24.93 16.55
N ILE A 505 21.06 -25.34 15.28
CA ILE A 505 20.00 -26.01 14.54
C ILE A 505 20.58 -27.15 13.72
N ILE A 506 20.02 -28.35 13.88
CA ILE A 506 20.42 -29.55 13.12
C ILE A 506 19.25 -30.00 12.24
N LEU A 507 19.49 -30.09 10.93
CA LEU A 507 18.54 -30.65 9.98
C LEU A 507 18.66 -32.18 9.93
N MET A 508 17.56 -32.88 10.23
CA MET A 508 17.51 -34.34 10.27
C MET A 508 16.38 -34.89 9.41
N ALA A 509 16.61 -36.06 8.79
CA ALA A 509 15.57 -36.80 8.08
C ALA A 509 15.64 -38.31 8.35
N PRO A 510 14.55 -39.07 8.19
CA PRO A 510 14.53 -40.49 8.51
C PRO A 510 15.33 -41.37 7.53
N THR A 511 15.49 -40.96 6.26
CA THR A 511 16.22 -41.71 5.23
C THR A 511 17.36 -40.89 4.64
N GLY A 512 18.41 -41.57 4.15
CA GLY A 512 19.58 -40.91 3.54
C GLY A 512 19.24 -40.04 2.34
N LYS A 513 18.28 -40.47 1.49
CA LYS A 513 17.81 -39.66 0.35
C LYS A 513 17.07 -38.41 0.79
N ALA A 514 16.23 -38.50 1.82
CA ALA A 514 15.51 -37.34 2.35
C ALA A 514 16.46 -36.36 3.05
N ALA A 515 17.44 -36.88 3.79
CA ALA A 515 18.47 -36.09 4.47
C ALA A 515 19.29 -35.29 3.44
N TYR A 516 19.73 -35.96 2.37
CA TYR A 516 20.42 -35.31 1.26
C TYR A 516 19.58 -34.19 0.62
N GLY A 517 18.28 -34.40 0.43
CA GLY A 517 17.39 -33.42 -0.17
C GLY A 517 17.20 -32.12 0.64
N ILE A 518 17.45 -32.16 1.95
CA ILE A 518 17.41 -30.99 2.83
C ILE A 518 18.81 -30.53 3.27
N GLU A 519 19.88 -31.08 2.67
CA GLU A 519 21.28 -30.83 3.06
C GLU A 519 21.56 -31.12 4.54
N GLY A 520 20.80 -32.07 5.12
CA GLY A 520 20.90 -32.49 6.51
C GLY A 520 21.48 -33.89 6.66
N THR A 521 21.33 -34.44 7.86
CA THR A 521 21.84 -35.79 8.20
C THR A 521 20.69 -36.74 8.52
N THR A 522 20.94 -38.05 8.57
CA THR A 522 19.89 -38.97 9.03
C THR A 522 19.71 -38.88 10.53
N ILE A 523 18.50 -39.07 11.04
CA ILE A 523 18.22 -39.09 12.49
C ILE A 523 19.15 -40.07 13.22
N HIS A 524 19.37 -41.25 12.63
CA HIS A 524 20.29 -42.26 13.17
C HIS A 524 21.74 -41.78 13.23
N CYS A 525 22.20 -40.99 12.24
CA CYS A 525 23.56 -40.46 12.20
C CYS A 525 23.73 -39.29 13.19
N ALA A 526 22.80 -38.32 13.17
CA ALA A 526 22.81 -37.16 14.07
C ALA A 526 22.77 -37.57 15.55
N LEU A 527 21.87 -38.49 15.90
CA LEU A 527 21.61 -38.89 17.29
C LEU A 527 22.38 -40.16 17.69
N GLN A 528 23.21 -40.70 16.79
CA GLN A 528 23.96 -41.96 16.94
C GLN A 528 23.11 -43.16 17.39
N ILE A 529 21.90 -43.29 16.84
CA ILE A 529 21.00 -44.42 17.12
C ILE A 529 21.47 -45.63 16.29
N PRO A 530 21.83 -46.77 16.91
CA PRO A 530 22.25 -47.96 16.18
C PRO A 530 21.11 -48.49 15.31
N ALA A 531 21.42 -48.83 14.05
CA ALA A 531 20.46 -49.54 13.21
C ALA A 531 20.09 -50.88 13.88
N ASN A 532 18.79 -51.12 14.04
CA ASN A 532 18.20 -52.38 14.54
C ASN A 532 18.19 -52.61 16.07
N GLN A 533 18.47 -51.63 16.93
CA GLN A 533 18.43 -51.84 18.40
C GLN A 533 17.34 -51.07 19.16
N GLY A 534 16.53 -50.24 18.48
CA GLY A 534 15.54 -49.40 19.15
C GLY A 534 16.16 -48.41 20.14
N LEU A 535 15.33 -47.65 20.88
CA LEU A 535 15.80 -46.70 21.89
C LEU A 535 16.09 -47.35 23.26
N SER A 536 15.87 -48.66 23.40
CA SER A 536 15.99 -49.41 24.66
C SER A 536 17.43 -49.53 25.19
N HIS A 537 18.44 -49.35 24.34
CA HIS A 537 19.85 -49.31 24.71
C HIS A 537 20.55 -48.08 24.13
N TYR A 538 20.10 -46.88 24.54
CA TYR A 538 20.82 -45.64 24.23
C TYR A 538 22.17 -45.63 24.98
N LYS A 539 23.28 -45.73 24.25
CA LYS A 539 24.63 -45.56 24.81
C LYS A 539 25.04 -44.10 24.73
N ALA A 540 25.54 -43.56 25.84
CA ALA A 540 26.13 -42.23 25.87
C ALA A 540 27.27 -42.11 24.85
N LEU A 541 27.40 -40.93 24.24
CA LEU A 541 28.47 -40.61 23.30
C LEU A 541 29.83 -40.78 23.99
N THR A 542 30.78 -41.46 23.33
CA THR A 542 32.16 -41.47 23.79
C THR A 542 32.78 -40.08 23.61
N SER A 543 33.73 -39.71 24.49
CA SER A 543 34.39 -38.41 24.51
C SER A 543 34.93 -38.00 23.13
N ASP A 544 35.58 -38.94 22.42
CA ASP A 544 36.16 -38.70 21.09
C ASP A 544 35.10 -38.39 20.02
N LYS A 545 33.93 -39.03 20.13
CA LYS A 545 32.81 -38.82 19.22
C LYS A 545 32.05 -37.54 19.53
N LEU A 546 31.95 -37.17 20.81
CA LEU A 546 31.38 -35.89 21.24
C LEU A 546 32.22 -34.73 20.69
N ASN A 547 33.55 -34.80 20.85
CA ASN A 547 34.49 -33.81 20.32
C ASN A 547 34.44 -33.74 18.79
N SER A 548 34.32 -34.89 18.11
CA SER A 548 34.21 -34.92 16.65
C SER A 548 32.89 -34.32 16.13
N LEU A 549 31.80 -34.44 16.90
CA LEU A 549 30.52 -33.84 16.53
C LEU A 549 30.52 -32.34 16.79
N GLN A 550 31.09 -31.87 17.91
CA GLN A 550 31.28 -30.45 18.24
C GLN A 550 32.26 -29.72 17.31
N ALA A 551 33.14 -30.46 16.63
CA ALA A 551 34.05 -29.90 15.64
C ALA A 551 33.46 -29.90 14.22
N LYS A 552 32.35 -30.63 13.99
CA LYS A 552 31.73 -30.81 12.66
C LYS A 552 30.44 -29.99 12.50
N TYR A 553 29.78 -29.72 13.61
CA TYR A 553 28.65 -28.82 13.82
C TYR A 553 29.03 -27.99 15.05
#